data_AF-A0A946I4V9-F1
#
_entry.id   AF-A0A946I4V9-F1
#
_cell.length_a   1.000
_cell.length_b   1.000
_cell.length_c   1.000
_cell.angle_alpha   90.00
_cell.angle_beta   90.00
_cell.angle_gamma   90.00
#
_symmetry.space_group_name_H-M   'P 1'
#
loop_
_entity.id
_entity.type
_entity.pdbx_description
1 polymer ?
#
loop_
_entity_poly.entity_id
_entity_poly.type
_entity_poly.pdbx_seq_one_letter_code
_entity_poly.pdbx_strand_id
1 'polypeptide(L)'
;MPRSVPTEDTAPRGEPGDYEEIAVPNKLLTKIGPGHGANQAAIDRADQIVERMKGVYEARLQTELENLLAEYEEMRASKNFNLDDLHDKVHEIRGEAGTFGYDLVSDIGKLLCEMLAPIGEVRPNDDRAIHTHIKAMHTVVAQKVTGAGPEVAKQIVRGLTTIVDQSKA
;
A
#
# COMPACT_ATOMS: atom_id res chain seq x y z
N MET A 1 12.41 -4.33 6.80
CA MET A 1 13.08 -5.46 7.47
C MET A 1 14.49 -5.57 6.92
N PRO A 2 15.55 -5.66 7.74
CA PRO A 2 16.89 -5.89 7.21
C PRO A 2 16.92 -7.26 6.51
N ARG A 3 17.47 -7.31 5.30
CA ARG A 3 17.68 -8.59 4.59
C ARG A 3 18.51 -9.51 5.48
N SER A 4 18.01 -10.71 5.72
CA SER A 4 18.75 -11.76 6.41
C SER A 4 20.06 -12.03 5.66
N VAL A 5 21.17 -11.90 6.38
CA VAL A 5 22.47 -12.34 5.88
C VAL A 5 22.38 -13.86 5.75
N PRO A 6 22.76 -14.46 4.61
CA PRO A 6 22.78 -15.91 4.48
C PRO A 6 23.63 -16.50 5.61
N THR A 7 23.03 -17.34 6.42
CA THR A 7 23.74 -18.02 7.51
C THR A 7 24.61 -19.10 6.87
N GLU A 8 25.88 -19.18 7.24
CA GLU A 8 26.75 -20.25 6.76
C GLU A 8 26.14 -21.60 7.14
N ASP A 9 25.94 -22.45 6.13
CA ASP A 9 25.49 -23.82 6.33
C ASP A 9 26.65 -24.62 6.94
N THR A 10 26.58 -24.81 8.26
CA THR A 10 27.52 -25.59 9.05
C THR A 10 27.09 -27.04 9.21
N ALA A 11 26.08 -27.50 8.46
CA ALA A 11 25.73 -28.91 8.41
C ALA A 11 26.98 -29.74 8.12
N PRO A 12 27.17 -30.89 8.80
CA PRO A 12 28.34 -31.72 8.59
C PRO A 12 28.39 -32.12 7.11
N ARG A 13 29.35 -31.56 6.37
CA ARG A 13 29.69 -32.05 5.04
C ARG A 13 30.09 -33.51 5.23
N GLY A 14 29.56 -34.40 4.40
CA GLY A 14 29.94 -35.82 4.41
C GLY A 14 31.47 -35.97 4.40
N GLU A 15 31.98 -37.09 4.89
CA GLU A 15 33.42 -37.33 4.94
C GLU A 15 34.05 -37.11 3.54
N PRO A 16 35.30 -36.62 3.44
CA PRO A 16 35.95 -36.36 2.15
C PRO A 16 35.90 -37.61 1.24
N GLY A 17 35.02 -37.57 0.22
CA GLY A 17 34.73 -38.73 -0.65
C GLY A 17 33.24 -39.03 -0.84
N ASP A 18 32.36 -38.56 0.06
CA ASP A 18 30.91 -38.77 -0.01
C ASP A 18 30.16 -37.70 -0.82
N TYR A 19 30.85 -36.65 -1.28
CA TYR A 19 30.27 -35.58 -2.07
C TYR A 19 31.18 -35.19 -3.25
N GLU A 20 30.55 -34.79 -4.34
CA GLU A 20 31.22 -34.15 -5.47
C GLU A 20 30.85 -32.66 -5.47
N GLU A 21 31.83 -31.80 -5.20
CA GLU A 21 31.65 -30.35 -5.28
C GLU A 21 31.73 -29.91 -6.75
N ILE A 22 30.57 -29.73 -7.37
CA ILE A 22 30.49 -29.17 -8.72
C ILE A 22 30.69 -27.66 -8.63
N ALA A 23 31.93 -27.20 -8.82
CA ALA A 23 32.26 -25.79 -8.89
C ALA A 23 31.68 -25.18 -10.18
N VAL A 24 30.41 -24.78 -10.16
CA VAL A 24 29.80 -24.02 -11.25
C VAL A 24 30.39 -22.61 -11.23
N PRO A 25 31.08 -22.16 -12.30
CA PRO A 25 31.63 -20.81 -12.34
C PRO A 25 30.48 -19.79 -12.23
N ASN A 26 30.55 -18.84 -11.29
CA ASN A 26 29.58 -17.76 -11.20
C ASN A 26 29.73 -16.81 -12.41
N LYS A 27 28.97 -17.08 -13.46
CA LYS A 27 28.96 -16.29 -14.70
C LYS A 27 28.13 -15.01 -14.58
N LEU A 28 27.41 -14.76 -13.48
CA LEU A 28 26.61 -13.53 -13.33
C LEU A 28 27.50 -12.28 -13.34
N LEU A 29 28.73 -12.39 -12.81
CA LEU A 29 29.70 -11.30 -12.84
C LEU A 29 30.07 -10.86 -14.26
N THR A 30 30.00 -11.77 -15.25
CA THR A 30 30.25 -11.45 -16.67
C THR A 30 29.07 -10.75 -17.36
N LYS A 31 27.88 -10.79 -16.74
CA LYS A 31 26.70 -10.05 -17.21
C LYS A 31 26.64 -8.63 -16.66
N ILE A 32 27.38 -8.37 -15.60
CA ILE A 32 27.55 -7.04 -15.04
C ILE A 32 28.72 -6.41 -15.81
N GLY A 33 28.43 -5.40 -16.63
CA GLY A 33 29.44 -4.74 -17.46
C GLY A 33 30.61 -4.15 -16.65
N PRO A 34 31.69 -3.70 -17.30
CA PRO A 34 32.86 -3.16 -16.60
C PRO A 34 32.48 -1.95 -15.74
N GLY A 35 32.72 -2.05 -14.41
CA GLY A 35 32.42 -0.98 -13.43
C GLY A 35 31.73 -1.47 -12.15
N HIS A 36 32.20 -2.56 -11.54
CA HIS A 36 31.50 -3.22 -10.44
C HIS A 36 31.51 -2.40 -9.14
N GLY A 37 30.31 -1.91 -8.80
CA GLY A 37 29.95 -1.18 -7.59
C GLY A 37 28.81 -0.23 -7.98
N ALA A 38 27.69 -0.25 -7.26
CA ALA A 38 26.65 0.74 -7.53
C ALA A 38 27.29 2.12 -7.34
N ASN A 39 27.31 2.93 -8.41
CA ASN A 39 27.89 4.27 -8.32
C ASN A 39 27.12 5.02 -7.25
N GLN A 40 27.75 5.29 -6.10
CA GLN A 40 27.08 5.88 -4.96
C GLN A 40 26.45 7.22 -5.35
N ALA A 41 27.11 8.02 -6.20
CA ALA A 41 26.54 9.24 -6.73
C ALA A 41 25.34 9.01 -7.68
N ALA A 42 25.24 7.84 -8.32
CA ALA A 42 24.04 7.47 -9.08
C ALA A 42 22.90 6.98 -8.17
N ILE A 43 23.21 6.26 -7.08
CA ILE A 43 22.23 5.92 -6.04
C ILE A 43 21.71 7.20 -5.37
N ASP A 44 22.58 8.08 -4.92
CA ASP A 44 22.19 9.32 -4.23
C ASP A 44 21.31 10.22 -5.12
N ARG A 45 21.60 10.27 -6.43
CA ARG A 45 20.75 10.96 -7.40
C ARG A 45 19.40 10.27 -7.57
N ALA A 46 19.36 8.94 -7.58
CA ALA A 46 18.11 8.19 -7.65
C ALA A 46 17.25 8.44 -6.40
N ASP A 47 17.85 8.41 -5.20
CA ASP A 47 17.17 8.69 -3.94
C ASP A 47 16.59 10.11 -3.89
N GLN A 48 17.34 11.12 -4.37
CA GLN A 48 16.84 12.49 -4.48
C GLN A 48 15.66 12.64 -5.44
N ILE A 49 15.64 11.88 -6.55
CA ILE A 49 14.52 11.86 -7.49
C ILE A 49 13.31 11.21 -6.82
N VAL A 50 13.50 10.08 -6.13
CA VAL A 50 12.44 9.38 -5.39
C VAL A 50 11.82 10.29 -4.33
N GLU A 51 12.64 11.02 -3.56
CA GLU A 51 12.13 11.94 -2.53
C GLU A 51 11.34 13.10 -3.14
N ARG A 52 11.80 13.65 -4.28
CA ARG A 52 11.03 14.69 -5.00
C ARG A 52 9.70 14.13 -5.53
N MET A 53 9.71 12.91 -6.05
CA MET A 53 8.49 12.25 -6.54
C MET A 53 7.51 11.98 -5.41
N LYS A 54 7.98 11.69 -4.19
CA LYS A 54 7.12 11.49 -3.01
C LYS A 54 6.30 12.74 -2.68
N GLY A 55 6.90 13.93 -2.72
CA GLY A 55 6.16 15.18 -2.48
C GLY A 55 5.11 15.47 -3.55
N VAL A 56 5.42 15.17 -4.81
CA VAL A 56 4.45 15.29 -5.93
C VAL A 56 3.32 14.28 -5.77
N TYR A 57 3.65 13.05 -5.38
CA TYR A 57 2.66 12.01 -5.11
C TYR A 57 1.74 12.37 -3.94
N GLU A 58 2.28 12.87 -2.83
CA GLU A 58 1.49 13.27 -1.66
C GLU A 58 0.46 14.34 -2.02
N ALA A 59 0.87 15.37 -2.78
CA ALA A 59 -0.04 16.41 -3.25
C ALA A 59 -1.12 15.83 -4.18
N ARG A 60 -0.75 14.93 -5.10
CA ARG A 60 -1.70 14.26 -5.99
C ARG A 60 -2.69 13.40 -5.20
N LEU A 61 -2.21 12.58 -4.28
CA LEU A 61 -3.01 11.70 -3.43
C LEU A 61 -4.03 12.49 -2.61
N GLN A 62 -3.61 13.64 -2.07
CA GLN A 62 -4.52 14.52 -1.35
C GLN A 62 -5.65 15.02 -2.28
N THR A 63 -5.30 15.53 -3.46
CA THR A 63 -6.29 15.98 -4.44
C THR A 63 -7.22 14.86 -4.92
N GLU A 64 -6.69 13.65 -5.13
CA GLU A 64 -7.49 12.47 -5.51
C GLU A 64 -8.51 12.12 -4.44
N LEU A 65 -8.12 12.12 -3.16
CA LEU A 65 -9.03 11.85 -2.04
C LEU A 65 -10.04 12.97 -1.81
N GLU A 66 -9.66 14.24 -2.02
CA GLU A 66 -10.58 15.38 -1.99
C GLU A 66 -11.64 15.25 -3.09
N ASN A 67 -11.23 14.92 -4.31
CA ASN A 67 -12.13 14.71 -5.44
C ASN A 67 -13.06 13.50 -5.20
N LEU A 68 -12.53 12.38 -4.71
CA LEU A 68 -13.30 11.18 -4.40
C LEU A 68 -14.38 11.47 -3.35
N LEU A 69 -14.04 12.26 -2.32
CA LEU A 69 -15.00 12.65 -1.29
C LEU A 69 -16.10 13.56 -1.85
N ALA A 70 -15.74 14.54 -2.68
CA ALA A 70 -16.70 15.44 -3.31
C ALA A 70 -17.67 14.68 -4.22
N GLU A 71 -17.13 13.80 -5.07
CA GLU A 71 -17.92 12.95 -5.96
C GLU A 71 -18.87 12.04 -5.18
N TYR A 72 -18.41 11.45 -4.08
CA TYR A 72 -19.27 10.63 -3.25
C TYR A 72 -20.40 11.47 -2.60
N GLU A 73 -20.14 12.69 -2.14
CA GLU A 73 -21.20 13.57 -1.62
C GLU A 73 -22.23 13.95 -2.70
N GLU A 74 -21.81 14.10 -3.96
CA GLU A 74 -22.73 14.30 -5.08
C GLU A 74 -23.62 13.06 -5.34
N MET A 75 -23.04 11.85 -5.27
CA MET A 75 -23.80 10.59 -5.34
C MET A 75 -24.85 10.52 -4.23
N ARG A 76 -24.50 10.93 -3.01
CA ARG A 76 -25.43 10.96 -1.86
C ARG A 76 -26.56 11.95 -2.05
N ALA A 77 -26.24 13.17 -2.51
CA ALA A 77 -27.22 14.22 -2.73
C ALA A 77 -28.22 13.85 -3.84
N SER A 78 -27.73 13.23 -4.91
CA SER A 78 -28.55 12.76 -6.03
C SER A 78 -29.23 11.41 -5.78
N LYS A 79 -28.79 10.66 -4.77
CA LYS A 79 -29.14 9.25 -4.51
C LYS A 79 -28.85 8.33 -5.70
N ASN A 80 -27.88 8.70 -6.53
CA ASN A 80 -27.44 7.91 -7.66
C ASN A 80 -26.02 7.43 -7.41
N PHE A 81 -25.89 6.18 -6.99
CA PHE A 81 -24.62 5.58 -6.59
C PHE A 81 -24.03 4.77 -7.72
N ASN A 82 -22.85 5.16 -8.20
CA ASN A 82 -22.02 4.36 -9.10
C ASN A 82 -20.94 3.66 -8.28
N LEU A 83 -21.28 2.49 -7.71
CA LEU A 83 -20.38 1.77 -6.81
C LEU A 83 -19.20 1.11 -7.53
N ASP A 84 -19.35 0.78 -8.81
CA ASP A 84 -18.28 0.21 -9.63
C ASP A 84 -17.18 1.25 -9.86
N ASP A 85 -17.54 2.47 -10.30
CA ASP A 85 -16.59 3.57 -10.48
C ASP A 85 -15.93 3.98 -9.16
N LEU A 86 -16.70 4.01 -8.07
CA LEU A 86 -16.15 4.25 -6.73
C LEU A 86 -15.15 3.16 -6.32
N HIS A 87 -15.47 1.89 -6.55
CA HIS A 87 -14.60 0.77 -6.24
C HIS A 87 -13.27 0.86 -7.01
N ASP A 88 -13.33 1.14 -8.32
CA ASP A 88 -12.14 1.23 -9.17
C ASP A 88 -11.20 2.36 -8.73
N LYS A 89 -11.74 3.53 -8.41
CA LYS A 89 -10.96 4.67 -7.89
C LYS A 89 -10.32 4.35 -6.54
N VAL A 90 -11.06 3.74 -5.62
CA VAL A 90 -10.52 3.33 -4.31
C VAL A 90 -9.42 2.27 -4.49
N HIS A 91 -9.60 1.34 -5.42
CA HIS A 91 -8.63 0.29 -5.72
C HIS A 91 -7.32 0.86 -6.29
N GLU A 92 -7.40 1.84 -7.19
CA GLU A 92 -6.22 2.53 -7.73
C GLU A 92 -5.46 3.29 -6.62
N ILE A 93 -6.15 4.15 -5.87
CA ILE A 93 -5.56 4.91 -4.75
C ILE A 93 -4.85 3.97 -3.76
N ARG A 94 -5.50 2.87 -3.42
CA ARG A 94 -4.96 1.83 -2.54
C ARG A 94 -3.67 1.21 -3.07
N GLY A 95 -3.63 0.88 -4.37
CA GLY A 95 -2.49 0.27 -5.02
C GLY A 95 -1.27 1.18 -5.03
N GLU A 96 -1.49 2.47 -5.24
CA GLU A 96 -0.43 3.46 -5.22
C GLU A 96 0.03 3.79 -3.79
N ALA A 97 -0.89 3.94 -2.84
CA ALA A 97 -0.61 4.38 -1.46
C ALA A 97 0.45 3.52 -0.77
N GLY A 98 0.39 2.20 -0.93
CA GLY A 98 1.39 1.27 -0.36
C GLY A 98 2.79 1.49 -0.92
N THR A 99 2.92 1.92 -2.18
CA THR A 99 4.22 2.16 -2.82
C THR A 99 4.96 3.35 -2.21
N PHE A 100 4.22 4.36 -1.75
CA PHE A 100 4.78 5.61 -1.22
C PHE A 100 4.78 5.70 0.32
N GLY A 101 4.47 4.60 1.01
CA GLY A 101 4.52 4.50 2.47
C GLY A 101 3.27 4.96 3.22
N TYR A 102 2.12 4.98 2.54
CA TYR A 102 0.80 5.26 3.13
C TYR A 102 0.04 3.95 3.41
N ASP A 103 0.67 3.04 4.14
CA ASP A 103 0.12 1.70 4.41
C ASP A 103 -1.27 1.74 5.04
N LEU A 104 -1.51 2.68 5.97
CA LEU A 104 -2.81 2.86 6.61
C LEU A 104 -3.91 3.25 5.59
N VAL A 105 -3.59 4.08 4.59
CA VAL A 105 -4.53 4.43 3.52
C VAL A 105 -4.82 3.19 2.67
N SER A 106 -3.80 2.39 2.37
CA SER A 106 -3.95 1.14 1.63
C SER A 106 -4.81 0.11 2.40
N ASP A 107 -4.65 0.02 3.72
CA ASP A 107 -5.46 -0.85 4.59
C ASP A 107 -6.93 -0.39 4.64
N ILE A 108 -7.17 0.92 4.81
CA ILE A 108 -8.55 1.45 4.82
C ILE A 108 -9.21 1.26 3.45
N GLY A 109 -8.49 1.55 2.36
CA GLY A 109 -8.98 1.32 0.99
C GLY A 109 -9.33 -0.15 0.74
N LYS A 110 -8.63 -1.10 1.40
CA LYS A 110 -8.95 -2.53 1.33
C LYS A 110 -10.34 -2.82 1.83
N LEU A 111 -10.58 -2.36 3.07
CA LEU A 111 -11.82 -2.60 3.78
C LEU A 111 -12.98 -1.97 3.02
N LEU A 112 -12.75 -0.80 2.43
CA LEU A 112 -13.72 -0.13 1.59
C LEU A 112 -14.02 -0.94 0.31
N CYS A 113 -13.02 -1.39 -0.45
CA CYS A 113 -13.25 -2.24 -1.63
C CYS A 113 -14.02 -3.54 -1.28
N GLU A 114 -13.62 -4.22 -0.20
CA GLU A 114 -14.28 -5.44 0.28
C GLU A 114 -15.73 -5.19 0.74
N MET A 115 -16.01 -4.00 1.27
CA MET A 115 -17.36 -3.58 1.63
C MET A 115 -18.21 -3.24 0.41
N LEU A 116 -17.64 -2.60 -0.62
CA LEU A 116 -18.36 -2.20 -1.83
C LEU A 116 -18.76 -3.40 -2.69
N ALA A 117 -17.89 -4.41 -2.82
CA ALA A 117 -18.09 -5.55 -3.72
C ALA A 117 -19.46 -6.28 -3.61
N PRO A 118 -20.03 -6.54 -2.42
CA PRO A 118 -21.33 -7.21 -2.30
C PRO A 118 -22.55 -6.27 -2.35
N ILE A 119 -22.38 -4.94 -2.42
CA ILE A 119 -23.51 -4.00 -2.32
C ILE A 119 -24.21 -3.89 -3.67
N GLY A 120 -25.47 -4.33 -3.74
CA GLY A 120 -26.34 -4.09 -4.90
C GLY A 120 -27.11 -2.77 -4.83
N GLU A 121 -27.61 -2.41 -3.65
CA GLU A 121 -28.33 -1.16 -3.39
C GLU A 121 -27.80 -0.54 -2.10
N VAL A 122 -27.52 0.78 -2.13
CA VAL A 122 -26.94 1.50 -0.98
C VAL A 122 -28.03 1.79 0.05
N ARG A 123 -27.95 1.13 1.21
CA ARG A 123 -28.80 1.44 2.37
C ARG A 123 -28.20 2.58 3.20
N PRO A 124 -28.97 3.23 4.08
CA PRO A 124 -28.46 4.34 4.90
C PRO A 124 -27.22 3.99 5.75
N ASN A 125 -27.12 2.75 6.23
CA ASN A 125 -25.95 2.31 6.98
C ASN A 125 -24.73 2.10 6.08
N ASP A 126 -24.94 1.59 4.85
CA ASP A 126 -23.89 1.43 3.85
C ASP A 126 -23.37 2.81 3.42
N ASP A 127 -24.27 3.76 3.18
CA ASP A 127 -23.91 5.16 2.87
C ASP A 127 -22.99 5.77 3.94
N ARG A 128 -23.40 5.66 5.20
CA ARG A 128 -22.62 6.18 6.33
C ARG A 128 -21.26 5.49 6.44
N ALA A 129 -21.21 4.18 6.23
CA ALA A 129 -19.99 3.41 6.27
C ALA A 129 -19.02 3.86 5.18
N ILE A 130 -19.47 3.92 3.92
CA ILE A 130 -18.68 4.35 2.77
C ILE A 130 -18.11 5.75 3.00
N HIS A 131 -18.97 6.71 3.35
CA HIS A 131 -18.55 8.08 3.62
C HIS A 131 -17.47 8.15 4.71
N THR A 132 -17.62 7.37 5.79
CA THR A 132 -16.67 7.37 6.91
C THR A 132 -15.31 6.82 6.49
N HIS A 133 -15.25 5.80 5.62
CA HIS A 133 -13.99 5.24 5.13
C HIS A 133 -13.25 6.23 4.23
N ILE A 134 -13.96 6.85 3.27
CA ILE A 134 -13.36 7.86 2.36
C ILE A 134 -12.81 9.03 3.17
N LYS A 135 -13.61 9.53 4.14
CA LYS A 135 -13.18 10.61 5.03
C LYS A 135 -11.99 10.22 5.90
N ALA A 136 -11.92 8.97 6.37
CA ALA A 136 -10.77 8.48 7.13
C ALA A 136 -9.49 8.46 6.26
N MET A 137 -9.57 7.96 5.02
CA MET A 137 -8.44 8.00 4.07
C MET A 137 -7.95 9.43 3.84
N HIS A 138 -8.87 10.35 3.52
CA HIS A 138 -8.57 11.78 3.36
C HIS A 138 -7.89 12.37 4.61
N THR A 139 -8.43 12.09 5.81
CA THR A 139 -7.89 12.61 7.07
C THR A 139 -6.48 12.11 7.35
N VAL A 140 -6.21 10.83 7.09
CA VAL A 140 -4.88 10.22 7.27
C VAL A 140 -3.84 10.92 6.39
N VAL A 141 -4.18 11.23 5.14
CA VAL A 141 -3.28 11.94 4.22
C VAL A 141 -3.13 13.41 4.63
N ALA A 142 -4.23 14.12 4.91
CA ALA A 142 -4.22 15.53 5.28
C ALA A 142 -3.45 15.81 6.58
N GLN A 143 -3.55 14.91 7.56
CA GLN A 143 -2.81 15.00 8.83
C GLN A 143 -1.38 14.44 8.73
N LYS A 144 -0.96 13.99 7.53
CA LYS A 144 0.32 13.33 7.28
C LYS A 144 0.61 12.24 8.29
N VAL A 145 -0.40 11.40 8.55
CA VAL A 145 -0.32 10.25 9.47
C VAL A 145 0.46 9.12 8.78
N THR A 146 1.65 9.47 8.31
CA THR A 146 2.69 8.58 7.82
C THR A 146 3.43 8.07 9.05
N GLY A 147 3.39 6.76 9.29
CA GLY A 147 4.04 6.19 10.48
C GLY A 147 3.37 6.51 11.82
N ALA A 148 2.05 6.72 11.87
CA ALA A 148 1.34 6.55 13.14
C ALA A 148 1.78 5.24 13.79
N GLY A 149 2.06 5.28 15.10
CA GLY A 149 2.46 4.10 15.83
C GLY A 149 1.51 2.94 15.53
N PRO A 150 1.99 1.68 15.42
CA PRO A 150 1.19 0.55 14.98
C PRO A 150 -0.14 0.38 15.73
N GLU A 151 -0.22 0.87 16.97
CA GLU A 151 -1.42 0.81 17.78
C GLU A 151 -2.52 1.79 17.34
N VAL A 152 -2.17 3.03 16.96
CA VAL A 152 -3.16 4.02 16.49
C VAL A 152 -3.76 3.56 15.16
N ALA A 153 -2.91 3.09 14.24
CA ALA A 153 -3.36 2.50 12.97
C ALA A 153 -4.32 1.32 13.21
N LYS A 154 -3.97 0.40 14.11
CA LYS A 154 -4.85 -0.73 14.49
C LYS A 154 -6.19 -0.26 15.06
N GLN A 155 -6.20 0.77 15.90
CA GLN A 155 -7.45 1.30 16.46
C GLN A 155 -8.35 1.90 15.38
N ILE A 156 -7.80 2.66 14.44
CA ILE A 156 -8.55 3.21 13.30
C ILE A 156 -9.14 2.09 12.46
N VAL A 157 -8.33 1.11 12.06
CA VAL A 157 -8.76 -0.04 11.26
C VAL A 157 -9.84 -0.85 11.98
N ARG A 158 -9.70 -1.10 13.29
CA ARG A 158 -10.71 -1.80 14.10
C ARG A 158 -12.03 -1.04 14.17
N GLY A 159 -11.97 0.27 14.39
CA GLY A 159 -13.16 1.12 14.44
C GLY A 159 -13.92 1.12 13.12
N LEU A 160 -13.20 1.25 12.00
CA LEU A 160 -13.78 1.20 10.65
C LEU A 160 -14.36 -0.18 10.33
N THR A 161 -13.67 -1.27 10.68
CA THR A 161 -14.19 -2.64 10.53
C THR A 161 -15.51 -2.82 11.28
N THR A 162 -15.61 -2.29 12.50
CA THR A 162 -16.84 -2.35 13.30
C THR A 162 -18.00 -1.62 12.60
N ILE A 163 -17.71 -0.51 11.91
CA ILE A 163 -18.72 0.23 11.14
C ILE A 163 -19.20 -0.59 9.94
N VAL A 164 -18.30 -1.32 9.26
CA VAL A 164 -18.67 -2.25 8.17
C VAL A 164 -19.57 -3.36 8.70
N ASP A 165 -19.23 -3.95 9.84
CA ASP A 165 -20.03 -5.02 10.44
C ASP A 165 -21.43 -4.53 10.82
N GLN A 166 -21.53 -3.31 11.35
CA GLN A 166 -22.80 -2.66 11.64
C GLN A 166 -23.60 -2.28 10.39
N SER A 167 -22.95 -2.07 9.24
CA SER A 167 -23.68 -1.76 8.00
C SER A 167 -24.36 -3.00 7.44
N LYS A 168 -23.75 -4.17 7.60
CA LYS A 168 -24.28 -5.46 7.13
C LYS A 168 -25.47 -5.98 7.96
N ALA A 169 -25.58 -5.57 9.22
CA ALA A 169 -26.70 -5.90 10.13
C ALA A 169 -28.01 -5.21 9.72
#